data_AF-A0A8S3KID5-F1
#
_entry.id   AF-A0A8S3KID5-F1
#
_cell.length_a   1.000
_cell.length_b   1.000
_cell.length_c   1.000
_cell.angle_alpha   90.00
_cell.angle_beta   90.00
_cell.angle_gamma   90.00
#
_symmetry.space_group_name_H-M   'P 1'
#
loop_
_entity.id
_entity.type
_entity.pdbx_description
1 polymer ?
#
loop_
_entity_poly.entity_id
_entity_poly.type
_entity_poly.pdbx_seq_one_letter_code
_entity_poly.pdbx_strand_id
1 'polypeptide(L)' 'MNKEALLASKVVAVTWGEAVLDPTVCVLSILIPICALGSANGNLLGAARCCMVGAQYGYVPEVFACIHKTRLTPMPGITL' A
#
# COMPACT_ATOMS: atom_id res chain seq x y z
N MET A 1 5.51 23.97 16.34
CA MET A 1 5.66 23.45 14.96
C MET A 1 5.08 24.49 14.00
N ASN A 2 5.91 25.07 13.11
CA ASN A 2 5.47 26.09 12.16
C ASN A 2 4.96 25.45 10.86
N LYS A 3 4.00 26.07 10.16
CA LYS A 3 3.39 25.52 8.93
C LYS A 3 4.42 25.30 7.82
N GLU A 4 5.38 26.20 7.70
CA GLU A 4 6.46 26.10 6.71
C GLU A 4 7.36 24.88 6.97
N ALA A 5 7.65 24.58 8.25
CA ALA A 5 8.44 23.41 8.63
C ALA A 5 7.73 22.09 8.30
N LEU A 6 6.40 22.05 8.38
CA LEU A 6 5.60 20.91 7.95
C LEU A 6 5.63 20.72 6.44
N LEU A 7 5.49 21.81 5.68
CA LEU A 7 5.50 21.76 4.21
C LEU A 7 6.87 21.39 3.65
N ALA A 8 7.95 21.77 4.35
CA ALA A 8 9.31 21.38 3.99
C ALA A 8 9.66 19.92 4.38
N SER A 9 8.86 19.28 5.25
CA SER A 9 9.16 17.92 5.73
C SER A 9 8.78 16.85 4.70
N LYS A 10 9.73 15.94 4.43
CA LYS A 10 9.52 14.77 3.57
C LYS A 10 8.65 13.71 4.25
N VAL A 11 8.77 13.57 5.57
CA VAL A 11 8.02 12.59 6.38
C VAL A 11 7.48 13.30 7.61
N VAL A 12 6.30 13.89 7.43
CA VAL A 12 5.64 14.73 8.43
C VAL A 12 5.50 14.03 9.78
N ALA A 13 5.19 12.73 9.76
CA ALA A 13 5.01 11.95 10.99
C ALA A 13 6.30 11.89 11.83
N VAL A 14 7.47 11.75 11.20
CA VAL A 14 8.76 11.68 11.91
C VAL A 14 9.13 13.04 12.50
N THR A 15 9.00 14.12 11.72
CA THR A 15 9.26 15.49 12.19
C THR A 15 8.31 15.90 13.32
N TRP A 16 7.06 15.46 13.29
CA TRP A 16 6.14 15.64 14.41
C TRP A 16 6.57 14.79 15.63
N GLY A 17 6.99 13.55 15.41
CA GLY A 17 7.49 12.66 16.46
C GLY A 17 8.68 13.26 17.20
N GLU A 18 9.65 13.83 16.50
CA GLU A 18 10.81 14.53 17.09
C GLU A 18 10.39 15.69 18.00
N ALA A 19 9.30 16.39 17.67
CA ALA A 19 8.84 17.52 18.47
C ALA A 19 8.04 17.14 19.73
N VAL A 20 7.51 15.92 19.82
CA VAL A 20 6.55 15.51 20.87
C VAL A 20 7.00 14.30 21.69
N LEU A 21 7.67 13.34 21.04
CA LEU A 21 7.89 11.99 21.53
C LEU A 21 9.38 11.67 21.80
N ASP A 22 10.26 12.66 21.61
CA ASP A 22 11.75 12.71 21.71
C ASP A 22 12.48 11.33 21.81
N PRO A 23 12.38 10.54 22.91
CA PRO A 23 13.03 9.21 22.98
C PRO A 23 12.41 8.10 22.11
N THR A 24 11.13 8.18 21.72
CA THR A 24 10.38 7.06 21.09
C THR A 24 10.21 7.18 19.57
N VAL A 25 10.79 8.21 18.96
CA VAL A 25 10.69 8.49 17.52
C VAL A 25 11.26 7.35 16.66
N CYS A 26 12.28 6.64 17.15
CA CYS A 26 12.87 5.50 16.45
C CYS A 26 11.82 4.42 16.11
N VAL A 27 10.85 4.20 16.99
CA VAL A 27 9.75 3.25 16.76
C VAL A 27 8.86 3.72 15.61
N LEU A 28 8.59 5.02 15.53
CA LEU A 28 7.77 5.62 14.49
C LEU A 28 8.42 5.43 13.10
N SER A 29 9.73 5.63 13.00
CA SER A 29 10.50 5.43 11.77
C SER A 29 10.46 4.00 11.25
N ILE A 30 10.26 3.00 12.12
CA ILE A 30 10.10 1.58 11.74
C ILE A 30 8.63 1.26 11.42
N LEU A 31 7.69 1.79 12.20
CA LEU A 31 6.28 1.47 12.08
C LEU A 31 5.65 2.06 10.81
N ILE A 32 6.07 3.26 10.39
CA ILE A 32 5.52 3.92 9.19
C ILE A 32 5.78 3.08 7.92
N PRO A 33 7.02 2.63 7.61
CA PRO A 33 7.25 1.73 6.48
C PRO A 33 6.46 0.42 6.57
N ILE A 34 6.37 -0.20 7.75
CA ILE A 34 5.61 -1.46 7.92
C ILE A 34 4.13 -1.25 7.61
N CYS A 35 3.55 -0.14 8.08
CA CYS A 35 2.18 0.23 7.79
C CYS A 35 1.95 0.46 6.29
N ALA A 36 2.86 1.20 5.63
CA ALA A 36 2.80 1.43 4.19
C ALA A 36 2.91 0.12 3.38
N LEU A 37 3.80 -0.79 3.78
CA LEU A 37 3.94 -2.12 3.17
C LEU A 37 2.67 -2.96 3.35
N GLY A 38 2.07 -2.94 4.55
CA GLY A 38 0.79 -3.62 4.82
C GLY A 38 -0.35 -3.08 3.94
N SER A 39 -0.44 -1.75 3.82
CA SER A 39 -1.43 -1.09 2.95
C SER A 39 -1.23 -1.45 1.48
N ALA A 40 0.02 -1.41 0.98
CA ALA A 40 0.34 -1.79 -0.39
C ALA A 40 -0.06 -3.24 -0.69
N ASN A 41 0.24 -4.18 0.22
CA ASN A 41 -0.14 -5.58 0.07
C ASN A 41 -1.66 -5.78 0.07
N GLY A 42 -2.39 -5.12 0.98
CA GLY A 42 -3.85 -5.15 1.02
C GLY A 42 -4.48 -4.61 -0.27
N ASN A 43 -3.92 -3.52 -0.80
CA ASN A 43 -4.38 -2.92 -2.05
C ASN A 43 -4.17 -3.85 -3.24
N LEU A 44 -3.01 -4.52 -3.34
CA LEU A 44 -2.73 -5.51 -4.40
C LEU A 44 -3.74 -6.66 -4.39
N LEU A 45 -4.05 -7.21 -3.21
CA LEU A 45 -5.02 -8.30 -3.08
C LEU A 45 -6.45 -7.84 -3.41
N GLY A 46 -6.82 -6.62 -3.01
CA GLY A 46 -8.11 -6.02 -3.34
C GLY A 46 -8.28 -5.79 -4.84
N ALA A 47 -7.30 -5.14 -5.46
CA ALA A 47 -7.29 -4.84 -6.89
C ALA A 47 -7.38 -6.11 -7.75
N ALA A 48 -6.63 -7.15 -7.39
CA ALA A 48 -6.68 -8.42 -8.13
C ALA A 48 -8.08 -9.07 -8.09
N ARG A 49 -8.80 -9.00 -6.96
CA ARG A 49 -10.19 -9.50 -6.86
C ARG A 49 -11.16 -8.66 -7.69
N CYS A 50 -11.02 -7.33 -7.65
CA CYS A 50 -11.82 -6.43 -8.48
C CYS A 50 -11.62 -6.72 -9.96
N CYS A 51 -10.39 -6.95 -10.42
CA CYS A 51 -10.09 -7.28 -11.81
C CYS A 51 -10.67 -8.65 -12.21
N MET A 52 -10.61 -9.65 -11.34
CA MET A 52 -11.19 -10.97 -11.59
C MET A 52 -12.71 -10.88 -11.81
N VAL A 53 -13.41 -10.12 -10.98
CA VAL A 53 -14.86 -9.89 -11.11
C VAL A 53 -15.16 -9.01 -12.32
N GLY A 54 -14.36 -7.96 -12.57
CA GLY A 54 -14.49 -7.10 -13.74
C GLY A 54 -14.37 -7.87 -15.06
N ALA A 55 -13.48 -8.87 -15.11
CA ALA A 55 -13.31 -9.74 -16.28
C ALA A 55 -14.54 -10.64 -16.51
N GLN A 56 -15.17 -11.13 -15.44
CA GLN A 56 -16.39 -11.95 -15.53
C GLN A 56 -17.59 -11.18 -16.11
N TYR A 57 -17.64 -9.86 -15.89
CA TYR A 57 -18.68 -8.99 -16.46
C TYR A 57 -18.26 -8.33 -17.79
N GLY A 58 -17.07 -8.62 -18.32
CA GLY A 58 -16.59 -8.10 -19.59
C GLY A 58 -16.06 -6.65 -19.54
N TYR A 59 -15.81 -6.07 -18.36
CA TYR A 59 -15.23 -4.73 -18.22
C TYR A 59 -13.72 -4.67 -18.48
N VAL A 60 -13.03 -5.79 -18.23
CA VAL A 60 -11.59 -5.95 -18.49
C VAL A 60 -11.35 -7.28 -19.22
N PRO A 61 -10.24 -7.43 -19.96
CA PRO A 61 -9.94 -8.67 -20.70
C PRO A 61 -10.00 -9.95 -19.84
N GLU A 62 -10.47 -11.05 -20.43
CA GLU A 62 -10.62 -12.35 -19.72
C GLU A 62 -9.31 -12.89 -19.13
N VAL A 63 -8.15 -12.46 -19.66
CA VAL A 63 -6.83 -12.83 -19.12
C VAL A 63 -6.69 -12.45 -17.64
N PHE A 64 -7.38 -11.39 -17.18
CA PHE A 64 -7.39 -10.97 -15.78
C PHE A 64 -8.18 -11.90 -14.85
N ALA A 65 -9.00 -12.80 -15.38
CA ALA A 65 -9.67 -13.86 -14.61
C ALA A 65 -8.80 -15.12 -14.42
N CYS A 66 -7.61 -15.20 -15.04
CA CYS A 66 -6.75 -16.38 -14.94
C CYS A 66 -6.04 -16.48 -13.58
N ILE A 67 -6.06 -17.69 -13.02
CA ILE A 67 -5.35 -18.05 -11.78
C ILE A 67 -4.16 -18.95 -12.12
N HIS A 68 -3.01 -18.69 -11.52
CA HIS A 68 -1.81 -19.50 -11.70
C HIS A 68 -2.03 -20.93 -11.18
N LYS A 69 -1.76 -21.96 -12.01
CA LYS A 69 -2.06 -23.37 -11.69
C LYS A 69 -1.45 -23.89 -10.39
N THR A 70 -0.16 -23.64 -10.14
CA THR A 70 0.54 -24.19 -8.96
C THR A 70 0.34 -23.36 -7.69
N ARG A 71 0.47 -22.03 -7.78
CA ARG A 71 0.43 -21.12 -6.62
C ARG A 71 -0.97 -20.59 -6.30
N LEU A 72 -1.97 -20.86 -7.14
CA LEU A 72 -3.34 -20.39 -7.01
C LEU A 72 -3.45 -18.86 -6.81
N THR A 73 -2.51 -18.12 -7.39
CA THR A 73 -2.46 -16.65 -7.33
C THR A 73 -2.98 -16.03 -8.62
N PRO A 74 -3.77 -14.94 -8.56
CA PRO A 74 -4.21 -14.20 -9.74
C PRO A 74 -3.08 -13.32 -10.29
N MET A 75 -2.06 -13.93 -10.88
CA MET A 75 -0.86 -13.23 -11.39
C MET A 75 -1.21 -12.06 -12.35
N PRO A 76 -2.09 -12.22 -13.35
CA PRO A 76 -2.42 -11.13 -14.27
C PRO A 76 -3.12 -9.95 -13.58
N GLY A 77 -3.95 -10.23 -12.56
CA GLY A 77 -4.64 -9.19 -11.79
C GLY A 77 -3.74 -8.40 -10.83
N ILE A 78 -2.55 -8.92 -10.52
CA ILE A 78 -1.55 -8.26 -9.67
C ILE A 78 -0.58 -7.42 -10.52
N THR A 79 -0.37 -7.78 -11.79
CA THR A 79 0.54 -7.08 -12.71
C THR A 79 -0.06 -5.85 -13.41
N LEU A 80 -1.36 -5.60 -13.24
CA LEU A 80 -2.04 -4.42 -13.77
C LEU A 80 -1.71 -3.18 -12.93
#